data_AF-A0A1J0EDY7-F1
#
_entry.id   AF-A0A1J0EDY7-F1
#
_cell.length_a   1.000
_cell.length_b   1.000
_cell.length_c   1.000
_cell.angle_alpha   90.00
_cell.angle_beta   90.00
_cell.angle_gamma   90.00
#
_symmetry.space_group_name_H-M   'P 1'
#
loop_
_entity.id
_entity.type
_entity.pdbx_description
1 polymer ?
#
loop_
_entity_poly.entity_id
_entity_poly.type
_entity_poly.pdbx_seq_one_letter_code
_entity_poly.pdbx_strand_id
1 'polypeptide(L)' 'MPINAYTGLMGSGKSFECVVSVIVPAVAKGRRVVTNVDGIDSDAIRAYINEKQGIALEKLGEVVLPKRRRFQG' A
#
# COMPACT_ATOMS: atom_id res chain seq x y z
N MET A 1 -10.16 16.15 -3.77
CA MET A 1 -9.25 15.00 -3.55
C MET A 1 -7.84 15.57 -3.45
N PRO A 2 -7.21 15.59 -2.27
CA PRO A 2 -5.84 16.10 -2.13
C PRO A 2 -4.85 15.16 -2.84
N ILE A 3 -3.79 15.73 -3.39
CA ILE A 3 -2.67 15.00 -4.00
C ILE A 3 -1.44 15.25 -3.14
N ASN A 4 -0.83 14.17 -2.65
CA ASN A 4 0.45 14.23 -1.94
C ASN A 4 1.55 13.72 -2.89
N ALA A 5 2.68 14.41 -2.91
CA ALA A 5 3.82 14.03 -3.74
C ALA A 5 5.03 13.73 -2.84
N TYR A 6 5.59 12.53 -3.00
CA TYR A 6 6.86 12.14 -2.40
C TYR A 6 7.92 12.16 -3.51
N THR A 7 8.76 13.19 -3.54
CA THR A 7 9.75 13.43 -4.60
C THR A 7 11.19 13.28 -4.08
N GLY A 8 12.14 13.00 -4.97
CA GLY A 8 13.55 12.85 -4.61
C GLY A 8 14.31 11.88 -5.52
N LEU A 9 15.62 11.82 -5.34
CA LEU A 9 16.52 10.94 -6.11
C LEU A 9 16.19 9.45 -5.94
N MET A 10 16.64 8.61 -6.87
CA MET A 10 16.48 7.17 -6.72
C MET A 10 17.18 6.67 -5.45
N GLY A 11 16.57 5.71 -4.76
CA GLY A 11 17.05 5.22 -3.46
C GLY A 11 16.72 6.11 -2.26
N SER A 12 16.09 7.28 -2.44
CA SER A 12 15.76 8.20 -1.33
C SER A 12 14.58 7.77 -0.44
N GLY A 13 14.12 6.52 -0.54
CA GLY A 13 13.04 6.00 0.32
C GLY A 13 11.60 6.40 -0.04
N LYS A 14 11.34 7.04 -1.19
CA LYS A 14 9.97 7.48 -1.59
C LYS A 14 8.90 6.39 -1.48
N SER A 15 9.19 5.20 -1.99
CA SER A 15 8.25 4.07 -1.95
C SER A 15 8.01 3.59 -0.52
N PHE A 16 9.08 3.52 0.29
CA PHE A 16 8.98 3.14 1.70
C PHE A 16 8.09 4.12 2.48
N GLU A 17 8.34 5.42 2.32
CA GLU A 17 7.55 6.47 2.97
C GLU A 17 6.08 6.43 2.54
N CYS A 18 5.82 6.24 1.24
CA CYS A 18 4.46 6.07 0.72
C CYS A 18 3.77 4.84 1.35
N VAL A 19 4.46 3.71 1.50
CA VAL A 19 3.88 2.52 2.12
C VAL A 19 3.55 2.77 3.59
N VAL A 20 4.53 3.26 4.37
CA VAL A 20 4.40 3.41 5.82
C VAL A 20 3.42 4.51 6.20
N SER A 21 3.44 5.65 5.52
CA SER A 21 2.67 6.83 5.90
C SER A 21 1.32 6.95 5.18
N VAL A 22 1.13 6.25 4.05
CA VAL A 22 -0.12 6.32 3.27
C VAL A 22 -0.83 4.97 3.18
N ILE A 23 -0.16 3.93 2.68
CA ILE A 23 -0.82 2.65 2.38
C ILE A 23 -1.23 1.93 3.67
N VAL A 24 -0.30 1.75 4.62
CA VAL A 24 -0.57 1.05 5.89
C VAL A 24 -1.72 1.72 6.67
N PRO A 25 -1.73 3.06 6.89
CA PRO A 25 -2.85 3.72 7.56
C PRO A 25 -4.16 3.66 6.78
N ALA A 26 -4.12 3.63 5.45
CA ALA A 26 -5.34 3.49 4.63
C ALA A 26 -5.95 2.09 4.78
N VAL A 27 -5.13 1.04 4.73
CA VAL A 27 -5.57 -0.35 4.93
C VAL A 27 -6.11 -0.55 6.34
N ALA A 28 -5.47 0.03 7.36
CA ALA A 28 -5.96 0.01 8.75
C ALA A 28 -7.36 0.63 8.91
N LYS A 29 -7.73 1.58 8.03
CA LYS A 29 -9.05 2.22 7.97
C LYS A 29 -10.05 1.47 7.08
N GLY A 30 -9.78 0.22 6.71
CA GLY A 30 -10.68 -0.59 5.88
C GLY A 30 -10.68 -0.21 4.40
N ARG A 31 -9.70 0.57 3.92
CA ARG A 31 -9.71 1.06 2.52
C ARG A 31 -9.05 0.07 1.57
N ARG A 32 -9.65 -0.07 0.39
CA ARG A 32 -9.04 -0.73 -0.77
C ARG A 32 -8.03 0.22 -1.43
N VAL A 33 -6.76 -0.18 -1.47
CA VAL A 33 -5.65 0.61 -2.02
C VAL A 33 -5.17 -0.03 -3.32
N VAL A 34 -5.22 0.72 -4.43
CA VAL A 34 -4.63 0.29 -5.70
C VAL A 34 -3.26 0.93 -5.86
N THR A 35 -2.21 0.14 -6.09
CA THR A 35 -0.84 0.66 -6.20
C THR A 35 0.00 -0.13 -7.19
N ASN A 36 0.97 0.53 -7.82
CA ASN A 36 1.98 -0.09 -8.67
C ASN A 36 3.34 -0.29 -7.96
N VAL A 37 3.43 -0.04 -6.65
CA VAL A 37 4.63 -0.31 -5.87
C VAL A 37 4.96 -1.80 -5.97
N ASP A 38 6.14 -2.10 -6.51
CA ASP A 38 6.59 -3.47 -6.76
C ASP A 38 6.93 -4.20 -5.46
N GLY A 39 6.65 -5.51 -5.40
CA GLY A 39 6.93 -6.36 -4.24
C GLY A 39 6.02 -6.15 -3.02
N ILE A 40 4.95 -5.35 -3.13
CA ILE A 40 4.00 -5.17 -2.04
C ILE A 40 3.11 -6.42 -1.86
N ASP A 41 2.96 -6.87 -0.62
CA ASP A 41 2.14 -8.02 -0.25
C ASP A 41 0.99 -7.55 0.66
N SER A 42 -0.24 -7.76 0.20
CA SER A 42 -1.46 -7.35 0.91
C SER A 42 -1.62 -8.12 2.23
N ASP A 43 -1.30 -9.40 2.27
CA ASP A 43 -1.50 -10.23 3.45
C ASP A 43 -0.43 -9.92 4.51
N ALA A 44 0.81 -9.69 4.09
CA ALA A 44 1.87 -9.25 4.99
C ALA A 44 1.54 -7.90 5.65
N ILE A 45 0.97 -6.94 4.90
CA ILE A 45 0.54 -5.65 5.44
C ILE A 45 -0.61 -5.84 6.44
N ARG A 46 -1.61 -6.67 6.12
CA ARG A 46 -2.75 -6.93 7.01
C ARG A 46 -2.31 -7.63 8.29
N ALA A 47 -1.42 -8.61 8.20
CA ALA A 47 -0.81 -9.28 9.34
C ALA A 47 -0.04 -8.28 10.21
N TYR A 48 0.79 -7.42 9.60
CA TYR A 48 1.52 -6.38 10.32
C TYR A 48 0.60 -5.42 11.08
N ILE A 49 -0.48 -4.96 10.45
CA ILE A 49 -1.46 -4.06 11.12
C ILE A 49 -2.18 -4.78 12.25
N ASN A 50 -2.61 -6.02 12.04
CA ASN A 50 -3.25 -6.83 13.07
C ASN A 50 -2.32 -7.02 14.28
N GLU A 51 -1.06 -7.40 14.04
CA GLU A 51 -0.05 -7.60 15.10
C GLU A 51 0.26 -6.31 15.85
N LYS A 52 0.43 -5.17 15.15
CA LYS A 52 0.87 -3.91 15.77
C LYS A 52 -0.27 -3.07 16.36
N GLN A 53 -1.49 -3.21 15.86
CA GLN A 53 -2.62 -2.34 16.24
C GLN A 53 -3.82 -3.12 16.82
N GLY A 54 -3.81 -4.45 16.80
CA GLY A 54 -4.90 -5.28 17.33
C GLY A 54 -6.19 -5.21 16.51
N ILE A 55 -6.13 -4.70 15.27
CA ILE A 55 -7.32 -4.58 14.41
C ILE A 55 -7.60 -5.94 13.76
N ALA A 56 -8.81 -6.46 13.94
CA ALA A 56 -9.25 -7.73 13.38
C ALA A 56 -9.15 -7.74 11.83
N LEU A 57 -8.68 -8.85 11.25
CA LEU A 57 -8.34 -8.96 9.82
C LEU A 57 -9.53 -8.65 8.89
N GLU A 58 -10.76 -8.89 9.35
CA GLU A 58 -12.01 -8.67 8.62
C GLU A 58 -12.37 -7.18 8.52
N LYS A 59 -11.81 -6.34 9.40
CA LYS A 59 -11.99 -4.88 9.38
C LYS A 59 -10.95 -4.16 8.52
N LEU A 60 -9.89 -4.87 8.12
CA LEU A 60 -8.80 -4.32 7.33
C LEU A 60 -9.17 -4.28 5.85
N GLY A 61 -8.64 -3.26 5.17
CA GLY A 61 -8.70 -3.18 3.72
C GLY A 61 -7.74 -4.14 3.04
N GLU A 62 -7.55 -3.94 1.75
CA GLU A 62 -6.68 -4.76 0.91
C GLU A 62 -5.83 -3.89 -0.02
N VAL A 63 -4.68 -4.41 -0.42
CA VAL A 63 -3.86 -3.84 -1.49
C VAL A 63 -4.10 -4.62 -2.77
N VAL A 64 -4.37 -3.90 -3.86
CA VAL A 64 -4.59 -4.49 -5.18
C VAL A 64 -3.59 -3.94 -6.18
N LEU A 65 -2.85 -4.86 -6.82
CA LEU A 65 -1.98 -4.52 -7.94
C LEU A 65 -2.81 -4.34 -9.22
N PRO A 66 -2.58 -3.28 -10.01
CA PRO A 66 -3.25 -3.12 -11.29
C PRO A 66 -2.86 -4.28 -12.22
N LYS A 67 -3.85 -4.81 -12.96
CA LYS A 67 -3.60 -5.84 -13.97
C LYS A 67 -2.60 -5.30 -15.00
N ARG A 68 -1.42 -5.93 -15.12
CA ARG A 68 -0.45 -5.59 -16.16
C ARG A 68 -1.07 -5.90 -17.52
N ARG A 69 -1.52 -4.89 -18.25
CA ARG A 69 -1.79 -5.02 -19.69
C ARG A 69 -0.44 -5.21 -20.38
N ARG A 70 -0.14 -6.43 -20.85
CA ARG A 70 0.93 -6.59 -21.85
C ARG A 70 0.46 -5.83 -23.08
N PHE A 71 1.21 -4.81 -23.48
CA PHE A 71 1.09 -4.27 -24.83
C PHE A 71 1.47 -5.43 -25.77
N GLN A 72 0.48 -6.01 -26.44
CA GLN A 72 0.71 -6.82 -27.63
C GLN A 72 0.98 -5.80 -28.74
N GLY A 73 2.26 -5.64 -29.06
CA GLY A 73 2.72 -5.01 -30.30
C GLY A 73 2.80 -6.04 -31.41
#